data_AF-A0A521V9T4-F1
#
_entry.id   AF-A0A521V9T4-F1
#
_cell.length_a   1.000
_cell.length_b   1.000
_cell.length_c   1.000
_cell.angle_alpha   90.00
_cell.angle_beta   90.00
_cell.angle_gamma   90.00
#
_symmetry.space_group_name_H-M   'P 1'
#
loop_
_entity.id
_entity.type
_entity.pdbx_description
1 polymer ?
#
loop_
_entity_poly.entity_id
_entity_poly.type
_entity_poly.pdbx_seq_one_letter_code
_entity_poly.pdbx_strand_id
1 'polypeptide(L)'
;MTPITREIAQRVAETRLQDISDDVTRYSKTLAMSALGAMLAGPRCVGSDIVTRYVQRAGGASEASVCGSSGRTSVEGAALANATYAHATEYEDDSFPEAVSSYTLFPAIFALGEHLRSDGRTVLEAFVLAYETQARIGLACREARRLG
;
A
#
# COMPACT_ATOMS: atom_id res chain seq x y z
N MET A 1 -24.02 13.21 -16.93
CA MET A 1 -23.36 12.09 -16.24
C MET A 1 -21.97 12.55 -15.85
N THR A 2 -21.61 12.52 -14.56
CA THR A 2 -20.26 12.87 -14.12
C THR A 2 -19.28 11.78 -14.59
N PRO A 3 -18.11 12.10 -15.17
CA PRO A 3 -17.13 11.08 -15.54
C PRO A 3 -16.66 10.27 -14.32
N ILE A 4 -16.53 8.94 -14.46
CA ILE A 4 -16.16 8.03 -13.35
C ILE A 4 -14.86 8.46 -12.67
N THR A 5 -13.85 8.89 -13.43
CA THR A 5 -12.59 9.41 -12.88
C THR A 5 -12.81 10.61 -11.95
N ARG A 6 -13.76 11.49 -12.29
CA ARG A 6 -14.12 12.65 -11.45
C ARG A 6 -14.81 12.19 -10.17
N GLU A 7 -15.72 11.22 -10.25
CA GLU A 7 -16.42 10.69 -9.08
C GLU A 7 -15.44 10.04 -8.08
N ILE A 8 -14.48 9.24 -8.57
CA ILE A 8 -13.45 8.63 -7.71
C ILE A 8 -12.58 9.72 -7.08
N ALA A 9 -12.09 10.67 -7.86
CA ALA A 9 -11.26 11.76 -7.36
C ALA A 9 -11.97 12.60 -6.28
N GLN A 10 -13.26 12.92 -6.48
CA GLN A 10 -14.06 13.63 -5.49
C GLN A 10 -14.21 12.85 -4.20
N ARG A 11 -14.52 11.54 -4.27
CA ARG A 11 -14.61 10.71 -3.06
C ARG A 11 -13.31 10.68 -2.27
N VAL A 12 -12.17 10.50 -2.94
CA VAL A 12 -10.86 10.50 -2.27
C VAL A 12 -10.57 11.85 -1.62
N ALA A 13 -10.92 12.96 -2.28
CA ALA A 13 -10.66 14.30 -1.77
C ALA A 13 -11.60 14.74 -0.63
N GLU A 14 -12.82 14.22 -0.60
CA GLU A 14 -13.88 14.68 0.32
C GLU A 14 -14.05 13.80 1.56
N THR A 15 -13.70 12.52 1.48
CA THR A 15 -13.83 11.59 2.63
C THR A 15 -12.81 11.91 3.70
N ARG A 16 -13.19 11.75 4.96
CA ARG A 16 -12.29 11.88 6.12
C ARG A 16 -12.40 10.65 7.00
N LEU A 17 -11.39 10.40 7.84
CA LEU A 17 -11.38 9.24 8.73
C LEU A 17 -12.52 9.25 9.74
N GLN A 18 -13.06 10.42 10.12
CA GLN A 18 -14.24 10.45 11.00
C GLN A 18 -15.51 9.88 10.33
N ASP A 19 -15.52 9.77 9.01
CA ASP A 19 -16.62 9.18 8.25
C ASP A 19 -16.47 7.64 8.13
N ILE A 20 -15.34 7.10 8.59
CA ILE A 20 -15.00 5.67 8.54
C ILE A 20 -15.40 5.01 9.86
N SER A 21 -16.06 3.85 9.78
CA SER A 21 -16.50 3.13 10.98
C SER A 21 -15.31 2.65 11.84
N ASP A 22 -15.55 2.54 13.15
CA ASP A 22 -14.55 2.05 14.10
C ASP A 22 -14.07 0.64 13.76
N ASP A 23 -14.95 -0.21 13.23
CA ASP A 23 -14.62 -1.58 12.85
C ASP A 23 -13.67 -1.61 11.64
N VAL A 24 -13.91 -0.78 10.62
CA VAL A 24 -13.01 -0.63 9.47
C VAL A 24 -11.66 -0.07 9.93
N THR A 25 -11.67 0.93 10.81
CA THR A 25 -10.44 1.51 11.36
C THR A 25 -9.65 0.48 12.16
N ARG A 26 -10.32 -0.34 12.98
CA ARG A 26 -9.68 -1.41 13.77
C ARG A 26 -9.08 -2.48 12.87
N TYR A 27 -9.81 -2.92 11.85
CA TYR A 27 -9.32 -3.93 10.92
C TYR A 27 -8.15 -3.40 10.07
N SER A 28 -8.21 -2.14 9.64
CA SER A 28 -7.12 -1.48 8.92
C SER A 28 -5.81 -1.44 9.72
N LYS A 29 -5.89 -1.28 11.05
CA LYS A 29 -4.70 -1.39 11.92
C LYS A 29 -4.12 -2.81 11.94
N THR A 30 -4.97 -3.83 11.94
CA THR A 30 -4.51 -5.23 11.83
C THR A 30 -3.78 -5.47 10.51
N LEU A 31 -4.36 -5.00 9.39
CA LEU A 31 -3.74 -5.11 8.07
C LEU A 31 -2.41 -4.34 8.00
N ALA A 32 -2.35 -3.13 8.59
CA ALA A 32 -1.13 -2.33 8.67
C ALA A 32 0.00 -3.09 9.40
N MET A 33 -0.33 -3.74 10.52
CA MET A 33 0.62 -4.56 11.28
C MET A 33 1.06 -5.80 10.50
N SER A 34 0.14 -6.43 9.76
CA SER A 34 0.46 -7.58 8.89
C SER A 34 1.45 -7.18 7.80
N ALA A 35 1.15 -6.10 7.06
CA ALA A 35 2.01 -5.58 6.00
C ALA A 35 3.40 -5.20 6.52
N LEU A 36 3.46 -4.50 7.66
CA LEU A 36 4.73 -4.15 8.29
C LEU A 36 5.52 -5.39 8.71
N GLY A 37 4.86 -6.41 9.27
CA GLY A 37 5.48 -7.68 9.62
C GLY A 37 6.11 -8.38 8.41
N ALA A 38 5.39 -8.44 7.29
CA ALA A 38 5.90 -9.01 6.06
C ALA A 38 7.03 -8.19 5.44
N MET A 39 6.94 -6.86 5.45
CA MET A 39 8.03 -5.96 5.02
C MET A 39 9.33 -6.19 5.81
N LEU A 40 9.23 -6.54 7.10
CA LEU A 40 10.39 -6.84 7.96
C LEU A 40 10.91 -8.28 7.78
N ALA A 41 10.06 -9.23 7.44
CA ALA A 41 10.44 -10.62 7.19
C ALA A 41 11.02 -10.83 5.79
N GLY A 42 10.46 -10.14 4.79
CA GLY A 42 10.76 -10.26 3.37
C GLY A 42 12.23 -10.17 2.96
N PRO A 43 13.10 -9.33 3.58
CA PRO A 43 14.52 -9.29 3.26
C PRO A 43 15.26 -10.62 3.44
N ARG A 44 14.70 -11.55 4.22
CA ARG A 44 15.26 -12.89 4.44
C ARG A 44 14.76 -13.93 3.43
N CYS A 45 13.78 -13.58 2.59
CA CYS A 45 13.30 -14.44 1.53
C CYS A 45 14.29 -14.51 0.37
N VAL A 46 14.28 -15.63 -0.35
CA VAL A 46 15.19 -15.86 -1.48
C VAL A 46 14.92 -14.84 -2.59
N GLY A 47 15.98 -14.16 -3.03
CA GLY A 47 15.92 -13.19 -4.13
C GLY A 47 15.51 -11.77 -3.72
N SER A 48 15.09 -11.55 -2.48
CA SER A 48 14.72 -10.21 -1.98
C SER A 48 15.87 -9.20 -2.02
N ASP A 49 17.13 -9.66 -1.95
CA ASP A 49 18.30 -8.78 -2.01
C ASP A 49 18.45 -8.06 -3.37
N ILE A 50 17.83 -8.60 -4.43
CA ILE A 50 17.91 -8.04 -5.79
C ILE A 50 17.26 -6.65 -5.83
N VAL A 51 16.08 -6.49 -5.20
CA VAL A 51 15.41 -5.19 -5.18
C VAL A 51 16.17 -4.18 -4.33
N THR A 52 16.76 -4.62 -3.19
CA THR A 52 17.60 -3.77 -2.35
C THR A 52 18.77 -3.19 -3.13
N ARG A 53 19.50 -4.07 -3.86
CA ARG A 53 20.63 -3.65 -4.69
C ARG A 53 20.19 -2.74 -5.84
N TYR A 54 19.04 -3.02 -6.43
CA TYR A 54 18.47 -2.17 -7.48
C TYR A 54 18.20 -0.75 -6.98
N VAL A 55 17.46 -0.59 -5.88
CA VAL A 55 17.08 0.74 -5.36
C VAL A 55 18.28 1.51 -4.81
N GLN A 56 19.27 0.82 -4.25
CA GLN A 56 20.53 1.43 -3.84
C GLN A 56 21.33 1.95 -5.04
N ARG A 57 21.43 1.16 -6.11
CA ARG A 57 22.12 1.57 -7.35
C ARG A 57 21.39 2.70 -8.06
N ALA A 58 20.07 2.69 -8.07
CA ALA A 58 19.27 3.76 -8.66
C ALA A 58 19.50 5.11 -7.94
N GLY A 59 19.85 5.06 -6.64
CA GLY A 59 20.08 6.25 -5.83
C GLY A 59 18.78 7.00 -5.54
N GLY A 60 18.91 8.29 -5.20
CA GLY A 60 17.79 9.15 -4.84
C GLY A 60 18.05 9.93 -3.56
N ALA A 61 17.12 10.82 -3.22
CA ALA A 61 17.16 11.53 -1.95
C ALA A 61 16.85 10.57 -0.79
N SER A 62 17.40 10.82 0.40
CA SER A 62 17.23 9.97 1.58
C SER A 62 15.87 10.24 2.28
N GLU A 63 14.78 9.87 1.62
CA GLU A 63 13.43 10.31 1.96
C GLU A 63 12.66 9.31 2.81
N ALA A 64 12.83 8.02 2.55
CA ALA A 64 12.10 6.94 3.22
C ALA A 64 12.99 5.71 3.44
N SER A 65 12.60 4.88 4.39
CA SER A 65 13.35 3.72 4.86
C SER A 65 13.02 2.46 4.07
N VAL A 66 14.04 1.65 3.79
CA VAL A 66 13.88 0.29 3.26
C VAL A 66 13.86 -0.69 4.43
N CYS A 67 12.70 -1.27 4.74
CA CYS A 67 12.46 -2.12 5.89
C CYS A 67 13.41 -3.32 5.95
N GLY A 68 13.86 -3.66 7.17
CA GLY A 68 14.83 -4.73 7.41
C GLY A 68 16.24 -4.47 6.84
N SER A 69 16.51 -3.25 6.37
CA SER A 69 17.86 -2.76 6.05
C SER A 69 18.15 -1.49 6.86
N SER A 70 19.42 -1.09 6.95
CA SER A 70 19.81 0.23 7.48
C SER A 70 19.75 1.35 6.43
N GLY A 71 19.28 1.04 5.21
CA GLY A 71 19.29 1.95 4.07
C GLY A 71 18.04 2.82 3.96
N ARG A 72 18.24 4.04 3.48
CA ARG A 72 17.19 4.96 3.02
C ARG A 72 17.38 5.27 1.54
N THR A 73 16.29 5.58 0.85
CA THR A 73 16.28 5.98 -0.56
C THR A 73 15.08 6.89 -0.84
N SER A 74 14.80 7.21 -2.12
CA SER A 74 13.62 8.02 -2.47
C SER A 74 12.34 7.32 -2.00
N VAL A 75 11.24 8.09 -1.89
CA VAL A 75 9.93 7.53 -1.54
C VAL A 75 9.56 6.35 -2.46
N GLU A 76 9.76 6.50 -3.77
CA GLU A 76 9.44 5.47 -4.77
C GLU A 76 10.34 4.24 -4.63
N GLY A 77 11.63 4.44 -4.37
CA GLY A 77 12.57 3.35 -4.17
C GLY A 77 12.25 2.55 -2.89
N ALA A 78 11.90 3.25 -1.81
CA ALA A 78 11.50 2.61 -0.56
C ALA A 78 10.18 1.85 -0.75
N ALA A 79 9.19 2.46 -1.40
CA ALA A 79 7.91 1.81 -1.72
C ALA A 79 8.11 0.53 -2.55
N LEU A 80 8.94 0.58 -3.60
CA LEU A 80 9.25 -0.57 -4.46
C LEU A 80 9.90 -1.71 -3.68
N ALA A 81 10.95 -1.41 -2.91
CA ALA A 81 11.66 -2.42 -2.12
C ALA A 81 10.76 -3.03 -1.04
N ASN A 82 10.04 -2.19 -0.29
CA ASN A 82 9.15 -2.63 0.78
C ASN A 82 7.96 -3.44 0.25
N ALA A 83 7.38 -3.08 -0.90
CA ALA A 83 6.31 -3.85 -1.52
C ALA A 83 6.80 -5.22 -1.98
N THR A 84 8.00 -5.28 -2.56
CA THR A 84 8.63 -6.55 -2.93
C THR A 84 8.85 -7.43 -1.69
N TYR A 85 9.32 -6.86 -0.58
CA TYR A 85 9.50 -7.62 0.67
C TYR A 85 8.18 -8.12 1.24
N ALA A 86 7.14 -7.29 1.24
CA ALA A 86 5.83 -7.67 1.75
C ALA A 86 5.30 -8.91 1.01
N HIS A 87 5.39 -8.94 -0.31
CA HIS A 87 4.94 -10.09 -1.12
C HIS A 87 5.92 -11.28 -1.13
N ALA A 88 7.20 -11.07 -0.81
CA ALA A 88 8.17 -12.16 -0.82
C ALA A 88 7.86 -13.28 0.20
N THR A 89 6.96 -13.04 1.16
CA THR A 89 6.54 -14.04 2.14
C THR A 89 5.36 -14.89 1.70
N GLU A 90 4.57 -14.46 0.70
CA GLU A 90 3.35 -15.16 0.26
C GLU A 90 2.34 -15.41 1.42
N TYR A 91 2.22 -14.43 2.32
CA TYR A 91 1.37 -14.46 3.52
C TYR A 91 0.44 -13.24 3.60
N GLU A 92 0.27 -12.54 2.49
CA GLU A 92 -0.64 -11.42 2.37
C GLU A 92 -2.09 -11.82 2.61
N ASP A 93 -2.88 -10.82 2.99
CA ASP A 93 -4.33 -10.89 2.84
C ASP A 93 -4.71 -10.81 1.37
N ASP A 94 -5.74 -11.57 1.00
CA ASP A 94 -6.41 -11.45 -0.29
C ASP A 94 -7.91 -11.30 -0.06
N SER A 95 -8.45 -10.17 -0.51
CA SER A 95 -9.88 -9.94 -0.49
C SER A 95 -10.52 -10.24 -1.83
N PHE A 96 -11.59 -11.02 -1.76
CA PHE A 96 -12.41 -11.40 -2.89
C PHE A 96 -13.82 -10.87 -2.71
N PRO A 97 -14.48 -10.47 -3.80
CA PRO A 97 -14.16 -10.82 -5.18
C PRO A 97 -13.45 -9.73 -6.02
N GLU A 98 -12.91 -8.70 -5.38
CA GLU A 98 -12.18 -7.58 -6.00
C GLU A 98 -10.71 -7.87 -6.30
N ALA A 99 -10.12 -8.90 -5.66
CA ALA A 99 -8.70 -9.26 -5.76
C ALA A 99 -7.77 -8.10 -5.35
N VAL A 100 -7.92 -7.66 -4.10
CA VAL A 100 -7.12 -6.59 -3.50
C VAL A 100 -6.44 -7.12 -2.25
N SER A 101 -5.18 -6.72 -2.06
CA SER A 101 -4.38 -7.02 -0.88
C SER A 101 -3.93 -5.73 -0.22
N SER A 102 -3.88 -5.71 1.12
CA SER A 102 -3.32 -4.58 1.83
C SER A 102 -1.82 -4.38 1.57
N TYR A 103 -1.12 -5.43 1.15
CA TYR A 103 0.32 -5.42 0.88
C TYR A 103 0.67 -4.66 -0.41
N THR A 104 -0.29 -4.44 -1.31
CA THR A 104 -0.07 -3.58 -2.49
C THR A 104 -0.20 -2.09 -2.17
N LEU A 105 -0.66 -1.72 -0.96
CA LEU A 105 -0.99 -0.35 -0.58
C LEU A 105 -0.11 0.18 0.55
N PHE A 106 0.00 -0.56 1.66
CA PHE A 106 0.73 -0.10 2.84
C PHE A 106 2.20 0.26 2.59
N PRO A 107 2.98 -0.49 1.79
CA PRO A 107 4.38 -0.15 1.56
C PRO A 107 4.58 1.25 0.96
N ALA A 108 3.73 1.64 0.00
CA ALA A 108 3.77 2.97 -0.60
C ALA A 108 3.28 4.05 0.39
N ILE A 109 2.19 3.76 1.11
CA ILE A 109 1.63 4.68 2.11
C ILE A 109 2.62 4.92 3.27
N PHE A 110 3.32 3.89 3.74
CA PHE A 110 4.33 4.02 4.79
C PHE A 110 5.55 4.79 4.30
N ALA A 111 6.05 4.51 3.09
CA ALA A 111 7.18 5.25 2.54
C ALA A 111 6.86 6.75 2.40
N LEU A 112 5.70 7.10 1.83
CA LEU A 112 5.28 8.49 1.69
C LEU A 112 4.94 9.12 3.06
N GLY A 113 4.27 8.39 3.93
CA GLY A 113 3.91 8.83 5.27
C GLY A 113 5.13 9.14 6.14
N GLU A 114 6.18 8.32 6.04
CA GLU A 114 7.47 8.60 6.69
C GLU A 114 8.09 9.90 6.18
N HIS A 115 8.16 10.06 4.85
CA HIS A 115 8.72 11.26 4.22
C HIS A 115 7.96 12.54 4.63
N LEU A 116 6.63 12.48 4.62
CA LEU A 116 5.75 13.59 4.99
C LEU A 116 5.61 13.77 6.51
N ARG A 117 6.16 12.86 7.32
CA ARG A 117 5.99 12.81 8.79
C ARG A 117 4.51 12.76 9.19
N SER A 118 3.71 12.01 8.45
CA SER A 118 2.28 11.83 8.69
C SER A 118 2.02 11.07 9.98
N ASP A 119 0.91 11.41 10.65
CA ASP A 119 0.46 10.64 11.80
C ASP A 119 -0.27 9.35 11.38
N GLY A 120 -0.51 8.46 12.34
CA GLY A 120 -1.22 7.21 12.08
C GLY A 120 -2.67 7.40 11.60
N ARG A 121 -3.30 8.54 11.92
CA ARG A 121 -4.67 8.85 11.49
C ARG A 121 -4.69 9.07 9.97
N THR A 122 -3.78 9.90 9.46
CA THR A 122 -3.60 10.15 8.03
C THR A 122 -3.23 8.87 7.28
N VAL A 123 -2.36 8.03 7.84
CA VAL A 123 -1.98 6.74 7.24
C VAL A 123 -3.19 5.80 7.08
N LEU A 124 -4.03 5.68 8.12
CA LEU A 124 -5.23 4.83 8.06
C LEU A 124 -6.28 5.40 7.10
N GLU A 125 -6.47 6.73 7.08
CA GLU A 125 -7.34 7.40 6.11
C GLU A 125 -6.91 7.10 4.68
N ALA A 126 -5.63 7.30 4.37
CA ALA A 126 -5.06 7.03 3.05
C ALA A 126 -5.25 5.56 2.65
N PHE A 127 -5.03 4.62 3.57
CA PHE A 127 -5.22 3.19 3.31
C PHE A 127 -6.66 2.87 2.94
N VAL A 128 -7.64 3.29 3.75
CA VAL A 128 -9.05 2.96 3.50
C VAL A 128 -9.51 3.54 2.16
N LEU A 129 -9.10 4.76 1.82
CA LEU A 129 -9.43 5.38 0.53
C LEU A 129 -8.77 4.69 -0.65
N ALA A 130 -7.50 4.30 -0.51
CA ALA A 130 -6.79 3.58 -1.55
C ALA A 130 -7.39 2.18 -1.77
N TYR A 131 -7.72 1.48 -0.68
CA TYR A 131 -8.33 0.15 -0.71
C TYR A 131 -9.70 0.19 -1.39
N GLU A 132 -10.59 1.08 -0.96
CA GLU A 132 -11.92 1.26 -1.57
C GLU A 132 -11.80 1.60 -3.06
N THR A 133 -10.84 2.44 -3.43
CA THR A 133 -10.58 2.82 -4.83
C THR A 133 -10.13 1.60 -5.65
N GLN A 134 -9.14 0.85 -5.16
CA GLN A 134 -8.62 -0.34 -5.83
C GLN A 134 -9.70 -1.43 -5.93
N ALA A 135 -10.51 -1.61 -4.88
CA ALA A 135 -11.60 -2.58 -4.84
C ALA A 135 -12.66 -2.28 -5.90
N ARG A 136 -13.08 -1.02 -6.04
CA ARG A 136 -14.03 -0.60 -7.09
C ARG A 136 -13.50 -0.87 -8.50
N ILE A 137 -12.22 -0.60 -8.74
CA ILE A 137 -11.57 -0.90 -10.02
C ILE A 137 -11.54 -2.42 -10.25
N GLY A 138 -11.16 -3.20 -9.24
CA GLY A 138 -11.14 -4.66 -9.29
C GLY A 138 -12.50 -5.26 -9.64
N LEU A 139 -13.57 -4.80 -8.99
CA LEU A 139 -14.94 -5.21 -9.28
C LEU A 139 -15.36 -4.86 -10.72
N ALA A 140 -15.04 -3.65 -11.19
CA ALA A 140 -15.35 -3.24 -12.56
C ALA A 140 -14.59 -4.09 -13.60
N CYS A 141 -13.30 -4.37 -13.37
CA CYS A 141 -12.50 -5.24 -14.22
C CYS A 141 -13.02 -6.68 -14.23
N ARG A 142 -13.46 -7.20 -13.08
CA ARG A 142 -14.06 -8.54 -13.01
C ARG A 142 -15.33 -8.62 -13.85
N GLU A 143 -16.21 -7.64 -13.73
CA GLU A 143 -17.44 -7.61 -14.51
C GLU A 143 -17.16 -7.49 -16.00
N ALA A 144 -16.21 -6.64 -16.41
CA ALA A 144 -15.77 -6.56 -17.80
C ALA A 144 -15.30 -7.93 -18.32
N ARG A 145 -14.44 -8.65 -17.58
CA ARG A 145 -14.00 -10.01 -17.95
C ARG A 145 -15.15 -11.01 -18.10
N ARG A 146 -16.23 -10.85 -17.33
CA ARG A 146 -17.43 -11.69 -17.43
C ARG A 146 -18.19 -11.45 -18.74
N LEU A 147 -18.10 -10.25 -19.32
CA LEU A 147 -18.81 -9.83 -20.52
C LEU A 147 -18.03 -10.12 -21.82
N GLY A 148 -16.71 -10.37 -21.75
CA GLY A 148 -15.82 -10.62 -22.89
C GLY A 148 -15.03 -9.39 -23.31
#